data_AF-A0AA88HEW7-F1
#
_entry.id   AF-A0AA88HEW7-F1
#
_cell.length_a   1.000
_cell.length_b   1.000
_cell.length_c   1.000
_cell.angle_alpha   90.00
_cell.angle_beta   90.00
_cell.angle_gamma   90.00
#
_symmetry.space_group_name_H-M   'P 1'
#
loop_
_entity.id
_entity.type
_entity.pdbx_description
1 polymer ?
#
loop_
_entity_poly.entity_id
_entity_poly.type
_entity_poly.pdbx_seq_one_letter_code
_entity_poly.pdbx_strand_id
1 'polypeptide(L)'
;MLYLLFAIGFVTVTCASNNTESENSWRCGIFFAGARGAKPRAKIFLLPKKFPVDCRDPKPEIYSRTCYEIMERSLDEWNLNSPSRIRPESGKTVGDDLCGPIPKDVRPPGLQIGFYMAYCNSDWIDTGLRRAKNLCCKDQKALSC
;
A
#
# COMPACT_ATOMS: atom_id res chain seq x y z
N MET A 1 -8.75 62.16 11.49
CA MET A 1 -9.84 61.42 10.84
C MET A 1 -9.71 61.61 9.33
N LEU A 2 -9.03 60.69 8.64
CA LEU A 2 -9.15 60.51 7.19
C LEU A 2 -8.66 59.10 6.87
N TYR A 3 -9.60 58.24 6.51
CA TYR A 3 -9.37 56.86 6.11
C TYR A 3 -8.75 56.84 4.71
N LEU A 4 -7.65 56.11 4.52
CA LEU A 4 -7.18 55.69 3.21
C LEU A 4 -7.10 54.17 3.20
N LEU A 5 -8.19 53.57 2.72
CA LEU A 5 -8.33 52.15 2.41
C LEU A 5 -7.43 51.83 1.22
N PHE A 6 -6.37 51.06 1.43
CA PHE A 6 -5.64 50.40 0.36
C PHE A 6 -6.52 49.27 -0.20
N ALA A 7 -7.17 49.53 -1.33
CA ALA A 7 -7.77 48.50 -2.16
C ALA A 7 -6.63 47.76 -2.91
N ILE A 8 -6.00 46.80 -2.24
CA ILE A 8 -5.12 45.83 -2.91
C ILE A 8 -6.03 44.72 -3.41
N GLY A 9 -6.40 44.78 -4.68
CA GLY A 9 -7.10 43.70 -5.37
C GLY A 9 -6.23 42.44 -5.34
N PHE A 10 -6.51 41.54 -4.41
CA PHE A 10 -6.03 40.16 -4.48
C PHE A 10 -6.74 39.47 -5.64
N VAL A 11 -6.09 39.44 -6.80
CA VAL A 11 -6.42 38.43 -7.82
C VAL A 11 -6.04 37.09 -7.22
N THR A 12 -7.01 36.39 -6.64
CA THR A 12 -6.84 35.00 -6.27
C THR A 12 -6.71 34.21 -7.56
N VAL A 13 -5.48 33.85 -7.91
CA VAL A 13 -5.24 32.78 -8.88
C VAL A 13 -5.77 31.51 -8.21
N THR A 14 -7.02 31.16 -8.50
CA THR A 14 -7.50 29.81 -8.26
C THR A 14 -6.73 28.94 -9.23
N CYS A 15 -5.69 28.25 -8.74
CA CYS A 15 -5.21 27.05 -9.40
C CYS A 15 -6.39 26.07 -9.42
N ALA A 16 -7.20 26.13 -10.47
CA ALA A 16 -8.14 25.08 -10.80
C ALA A 16 -7.31 23.86 -11.18
N SER A 17 -6.90 23.08 -10.18
CA SER A 17 -6.53 21.69 -10.43
C SER A 17 -7.82 21.00 -10.82
N ASN A 18 -8.05 20.81 -12.13
CA ASN A 18 -9.00 19.83 -12.59
C ASN A 18 -8.51 18.46 -12.08
N ASN A 19 -8.99 18.06 -10.90
CA ASN A 19 -8.67 16.79 -10.23
C ASN A 19 -9.41 15.62 -10.90
N THR A 20 -9.32 15.48 -12.22
CA THR A 20 -9.94 14.40 -13.00
C THR A 20 -9.01 13.21 -13.23
N GLU A 21 -8.01 12.97 -12.35
CA GLU A 21 -6.99 11.92 -12.53
C GLU A 21 -6.97 10.83 -11.45
N SER A 22 -7.97 10.72 -10.56
CA SER A 22 -7.89 9.74 -9.47
C SER A 22 -9.11 8.86 -9.18
N GLU A 23 -10.30 9.19 -9.71
CA GLU A 23 -11.50 8.44 -9.32
C GLU A 23 -11.73 7.18 -10.17
N ASN A 24 -11.48 7.23 -11.48
CA ASN A 24 -11.79 6.13 -12.41
C ASN A 24 -10.67 5.09 -12.54
N SER A 25 -10.24 4.51 -11.43
CA SER A 25 -9.18 3.50 -11.45
C SER A 25 -9.28 2.48 -10.32
N TRP A 26 -8.61 1.35 -10.51
CA TRP A 26 -8.28 0.41 -9.44
C TRP A 26 -6.79 0.14 -9.37
N ARG A 27 -6.34 -0.37 -8.23
CA ARG A 27 -4.94 -0.72 -7.98
C ARG A 27 -4.79 -1.82 -6.94
N CYS A 28 -3.59 -2.39 -6.91
CA CYS A 28 -3.18 -3.35 -5.91
C CYS A 28 -2.29 -2.74 -4.83
N GLY A 29 -2.25 -3.38 -3.68
CA GLY A 29 -1.30 -3.08 -2.62
C GLY A 29 -1.01 -4.30 -1.75
N ILE A 30 0.08 -4.18 -1.00
CA ILE A 30 0.62 -5.17 -0.09
C ILE A 30 0.52 -4.59 1.32
N PHE A 31 0.00 -5.39 2.24
CA PHE A 31 -0.32 -4.95 3.60
C PHE A 31 0.02 -6.04 4.61
N PHE A 32 0.22 -5.63 5.86
CA PHE A 32 0.06 -6.53 6.99
C PHE A 32 -1.42 -6.89 7.11
N ALA A 33 -1.72 -8.17 6.95
CA ALA A 33 -3.08 -8.67 6.80
C ALA A 33 -3.80 -8.77 8.14
N GLY A 34 -5.11 -8.54 8.11
CA GLY A 34 -6.03 -9.00 9.15
C GLY A 34 -6.45 -10.46 8.90
N ALA A 35 -7.52 -10.89 9.58
CA ALA A 35 -8.23 -12.11 9.20
C ALA A 35 -8.66 -12.06 7.71
N ARG A 36 -8.89 -13.21 7.09
CA ARG A 36 -9.39 -13.25 5.70
C ARG A 36 -10.74 -12.52 5.59
N GLY A 37 -10.87 -11.67 4.58
CA GLY A 37 -12.02 -10.78 4.38
C GLY A 37 -12.01 -9.50 5.23
N ALA A 38 -11.08 -9.36 6.19
CA ALA A 38 -10.99 -8.17 7.03
C ALA A 38 -10.13 -7.08 6.37
N LYS A 39 -10.34 -5.83 6.80
CA LYS A 39 -9.51 -4.68 6.40
C LYS A 39 -8.03 -4.91 6.75
N PRO A 40 -7.09 -4.37 5.96
CA PRO A 40 -5.67 -4.49 6.26
C PRO A 40 -5.30 -3.77 7.55
N ARG A 41 -4.31 -4.28 8.28
CA ARG A 41 -3.84 -3.68 9.53
C ARG A 41 -2.94 -2.47 9.29
N ALA A 42 -2.01 -2.60 8.32
CA ALA A 42 -1.07 -1.55 7.98
C ALA A 42 -0.51 -1.73 6.56
N LYS A 43 -0.21 -0.62 5.91
CA LYS A 43 0.31 -0.55 4.55
C LYS A 43 1.79 -0.89 4.51
N ILE A 44 2.20 -1.77 3.59
CA ILE A 44 3.60 -2.06 3.29
C ILE A 44 4.00 -1.32 2.01
N PHE A 45 3.31 -1.61 0.91
CA PHE A 45 3.63 -1.07 -0.41
C PHE A 45 2.38 -0.96 -1.26
N LEU A 46 2.25 0.11 -2.05
CA LEU A 46 1.18 0.25 -3.03
C LEU A 46 1.80 0.17 -4.41
N LEU A 47 1.23 -0.66 -5.28
CA LEU A 47 1.74 -0.74 -6.65
C LEU A 47 1.51 0.63 -7.30
N PRO A 48 2.56 1.24 -7.90
CA PRO A 48 2.41 2.52 -8.59
C PRO A 48 1.44 2.44 -9.76
N LYS A 49 1.32 1.27 -10.39
CA LYS A 49 0.40 1.04 -11.50
C LYS A 49 -1.05 1.15 -11.02
N LYS A 50 -1.77 2.08 -11.65
CA LYS A 50 -3.24 2.15 -11.62
C LYS A 50 -3.80 1.62 -12.94
N PHE A 51 -4.95 0.98 -12.88
CA PHE A 51 -5.67 0.43 -14.03
C PHE A 51 -6.97 1.20 -14.22
N PRO A 52 -7.25 1.72 -15.42
CA PRO A 52 -8.45 2.53 -15.66
C PRO A 52 -9.71 1.66 -15.68
N VAL A 53 -10.82 2.17 -15.13
CA VAL A 53 -12.14 1.52 -15.10
C VAL A 53 -13.29 2.53 -15.16
N ASP A 54 -14.49 2.06 -15.50
CA ASP A 54 -15.72 2.85 -15.32
C ASP A 54 -16.29 2.62 -13.91
N CYS A 55 -16.26 3.64 -13.06
CA CYS A 55 -16.80 3.55 -11.70
C CYS A 55 -18.31 3.55 -11.60
N ARG A 56 -19.03 3.78 -12.71
CA ARG A 56 -20.50 3.66 -12.76
C ARG A 56 -20.95 2.21 -12.89
N ASP A 57 -20.08 1.34 -13.40
CA ASP A 57 -20.29 -0.11 -13.52
C ASP A 57 -19.03 -0.87 -13.06
N PRO A 58 -18.67 -0.80 -11.76
CA PRO A 58 -17.45 -1.40 -11.26
C PRO A 58 -17.57 -2.93 -11.24
N LYS A 59 -16.48 -3.61 -11.61
CA LYS A 59 -16.34 -5.06 -11.63
C LYS A 59 -15.30 -5.52 -10.60
N PRO A 60 -15.58 -5.38 -9.29
CA PRO A 60 -14.59 -5.61 -8.24
C PRO A 60 -14.07 -7.06 -8.19
N GLU A 61 -14.85 -8.04 -8.63
CA GLU A 61 -14.39 -9.43 -8.67
C GLU A 61 -13.32 -9.62 -9.75
N ILE A 62 -13.46 -9.00 -10.92
CA ILE A 62 -12.43 -8.98 -11.98
C ILE A 62 -11.18 -8.33 -11.43
N TYR A 63 -11.31 -7.14 -10.82
CA TYR A 63 -10.15 -6.39 -10.31
C TYR A 63 -9.41 -7.17 -9.22
N SER A 64 -10.17 -7.81 -8.31
CA SER A 64 -9.61 -8.61 -7.22
C SER A 64 -8.85 -9.82 -7.76
N ARG A 65 -9.43 -10.53 -8.74
CA ARG A 65 -8.81 -11.68 -9.41
C ARG A 65 -7.57 -11.28 -10.20
N THR A 66 -7.63 -10.22 -11.01
CA THR A 66 -6.45 -9.72 -11.73
C THR A 66 -5.36 -9.28 -10.75
N CYS A 67 -5.74 -8.66 -9.64
CA CYS A 67 -4.79 -8.29 -8.59
C CYS A 67 -4.13 -9.51 -7.94
N TYR A 68 -4.93 -10.55 -7.66
CA TYR A 68 -4.45 -11.83 -7.16
C TYR A 68 -3.41 -12.43 -8.12
N GLU A 69 -3.73 -12.55 -9.41
CA GLU A 69 -2.87 -13.18 -10.42
C GLU A 69 -1.54 -12.45 -10.60
N ILE A 70 -1.57 -11.10 -10.66
CA ILE A 70 -0.35 -10.28 -10.75
C ILE A 70 0.57 -10.51 -9.55
N MET A 71 -0.02 -10.57 -8.36
CA MET A 71 0.72 -10.67 -7.11
C MET A 71 1.20 -12.08 -6.82
N GLU A 72 0.41 -13.09 -7.15
CA GLU A 72 0.78 -14.50 -7.00
C GLU A 72 2.04 -14.81 -7.80
N ARG A 73 2.11 -14.36 -9.06
CA ARG A 73 3.33 -14.47 -9.87
C ARG A 73 4.53 -13.76 -9.26
N SER A 74 4.30 -12.67 -8.51
CA SER A 74 5.35 -11.88 -7.86
C SER A 74 5.81 -12.47 -6.52
N LEU A 75 5.01 -13.35 -5.90
CA LEU A 75 5.32 -13.94 -4.60
C LEU A 75 6.52 -14.88 -4.65
N ASP A 76 6.72 -15.57 -5.77
CA ASP A 76 7.83 -16.50 -5.97
C ASP A 76 9.19 -15.79 -5.90
N GLU A 77 9.24 -14.51 -6.28
CA GLU A 77 10.45 -13.69 -6.23
C GLU A 77 10.64 -13.01 -4.86
N TRP A 78 9.64 -13.06 -3.98
CA TRP A 78 9.61 -12.25 -2.77
C TRP A 78 10.24 -12.97 -1.57
N ASN A 79 11.56 -12.96 -1.58
CA ASN A 79 12.39 -13.51 -0.51
C ASN A 79 12.78 -12.42 0.50
N LEU A 80 12.36 -12.60 1.76
CA LEU A 80 12.67 -11.66 2.85
C LEU A 80 14.16 -11.63 3.20
N ASN A 81 14.92 -12.66 2.84
CA ASN A 81 16.35 -12.74 3.08
C ASN A 81 17.17 -12.11 1.95
N SER A 82 16.53 -11.68 0.85
CA SER A 82 17.21 -10.95 -0.21
C SER A 82 17.74 -9.62 0.32
N PRO A 83 18.83 -9.08 -0.26
CA PRO A 83 19.33 -7.75 0.08
C PRO A 83 18.23 -6.69 0.01
N SER A 84 18.30 -5.73 0.92
CA SER A 84 17.41 -4.58 0.96
C SER A 84 17.35 -3.87 -0.39
N ARG A 85 16.14 -3.60 -0.88
CA ARG A 85 15.94 -2.85 -2.14
C ARG A 85 16.13 -1.35 -1.99
N ILE A 86 16.10 -0.84 -0.75
CA ILE A 86 16.28 0.59 -0.44
C ILE A 86 17.66 0.91 0.15
N ARG A 87 18.38 -0.11 0.65
CA ARG A 87 19.71 0.01 1.27
C ARG A 87 20.59 -1.21 0.94
N PRO A 88 20.86 -1.49 -0.36
CA PRO A 88 21.52 -2.73 -0.78
C PRO A 88 22.90 -2.94 -0.14
N GLU A 89 23.68 -1.87 0.03
CA GLU A 89 25.06 -1.92 0.58
C GLU A 89 25.12 -2.05 2.11
N SER A 90 23.98 -2.01 2.81
CA SER A 90 23.95 -2.02 4.27
C SER A 90 24.07 -3.42 4.91
N GLY A 91 24.07 -4.47 4.09
CA GLY A 91 23.93 -5.86 4.54
C GLY A 91 22.55 -6.18 5.14
N LYS A 92 21.60 -5.23 5.13
CA LYS A 92 20.22 -5.47 5.56
C LYS A 92 19.43 -6.21 4.48
N THR A 93 18.39 -6.90 4.94
CA THR A 93 17.48 -7.66 4.08
C THR A 93 16.16 -6.94 3.84
N VAL A 94 15.36 -7.41 2.87
CA VAL A 94 13.97 -6.97 2.69
C VAL A 94 13.16 -7.16 3.97
N GLY A 95 13.38 -8.26 4.71
CA GLY A 95 12.74 -8.52 5.99
C GLY A 95 13.08 -7.46 7.04
N ASP A 96 14.35 -7.04 7.12
CA ASP A 96 14.78 -5.98 8.05
C ASP A 96 14.17 -4.63 7.70
N ASP A 97 13.95 -4.36 6.41
CA ASP A 97 13.23 -3.17 5.97
C ASP A 97 11.77 -3.18 6.45
N LEU A 98 11.12 -4.35 6.47
CA LEU A 98 9.76 -4.52 6.99
C LEU A 98 9.70 -4.46 8.51
N CYS A 99 10.71 -5.00 9.21
CA CYS A 99 10.77 -4.98 10.68
C CYS A 99 11.24 -3.64 11.26
N GLY A 100 12.01 -2.84 10.50
CA GLY A 100 12.55 -1.55 10.93
C GLY A 100 11.52 -0.61 11.55
N PRO A 101 10.35 -0.39 10.91
CA PRO A 101 9.30 0.48 11.46
C PRO A 101 8.51 -0.13 12.63
N ILE A 102 8.72 -1.41 12.97
CA ILE A 102 7.94 -2.11 14.00
C ILE A 102 8.68 -1.99 15.34
N PRO A 103 8.15 -1.24 16.32
CA PRO A 103 8.88 -0.92 17.55
C PRO A 103 8.91 -2.05 18.59
N LYS A 104 8.15 -3.13 18.37
CA LYS A 104 8.02 -4.26 19.30
C LYS A 104 8.38 -5.56 18.59
N ASP A 105 8.90 -6.49 19.37
CA ASP A 105 9.10 -7.86 18.88
C ASP A 105 7.77 -8.46 18.40
N VAL A 106 7.85 -9.11 17.24
CA VAL A 106 6.78 -9.90 16.67
C VAL A 106 7.17 -11.36 16.79
N ARG A 107 6.54 -12.04 17.75
CA ARG A 107 6.75 -13.46 18.02
C ARG A 107 5.81 -14.33 17.16
N PRO A 108 6.05 -15.65 17.08
CA PRO A 108 5.13 -16.59 16.46
C PRO A 108 3.68 -16.39 16.94
N PRO A 109 2.68 -16.47 16.04
CA PRO A 109 2.79 -16.96 14.67
C PRO A 109 3.34 -15.94 13.66
N GLY A 110 3.66 -14.70 14.05
CA GLY A 110 4.16 -13.65 13.17
C GLY A 110 3.06 -12.79 12.53
N LEU A 111 3.47 -11.75 11.80
CA LEU A 111 2.59 -10.93 10.97
C LEU A 111 2.41 -11.56 9.61
N GLN A 112 1.17 -11.83 9.25
CA GLN A 112 0.84 -12.31 7.91
C GLN A 112 0.86 -11.13 6.93
N ILE A 113 1.43 -11.34 5.74
CA ILE A 113 1.39 -10.37 4.65
C ILE A 113 0.31 -10.79 3.66
N GLY A 114 -0.54 -9.85 3.28
CA GLY A 114 -1.68 -10.06 2.40
C GLY A 114 -1.74 -9.00 1.30
N PHE A 115 -2.51 -9.33 0.28
CA PHE A 115 -2.66 -8.50 -0.91
C PHE A 115 -4.10 -8.00 -0.98
N TYR A 116 -4.21 -6.73 -1.34
CA TYR A 116 -5.46 -6.01 -1.29
C TYR A 116 -5.64 -5.20 -2.56
N MET A 117 -6.89 -4.99 -2.95
CA MET A 117 -7.28 -4.20 -4.10
C MET A 117 -8.18 -3.05 -3.63
N ALA A 118 -8.06 -1.89 -4.27
CA ALA A 118 -8.99 -0.77 -4.09
C ALA A 118 -9.36 -0.20 -5.46
N TYR A 119 -10.61 0.22 -5.62
CA TYR A 119 -11.14 0.78 -6.87
C TYR A 119 -12.03 1.98 -6.56
N CYS A 120 -12.09 2.99 -7.42
CA CYS A 120 -13.09 4.06 -7.31
C CYS A 120 -13.19 4.71 -5.92
N ASN A 121 -12.04 4.96 -5.28
CA ASN A 121 -11.93 5.46 -3.90
C ASN A 121 -12.56 4.56 -2.82
N SER A 122 -12.76 3.27 -3.11
CA SER A 122 -13.21 2.28 -2.13
C SER A 122 -12.21 2.09 -0.99
N ASP A 123 -12.69 1.48 0.09
CA ASP A 123 -11.83 0.80 1.05
C ASP A 123 -10.99 -0.29 0.37
N TRP A 124 -9.90 -0.70 1.04
CA TRP A 124 -9.08 -1.83 0.61
C TRP A 124 -9.80 -3.15 0.85
N ILE A 125 -9.96 -3.92 -0.21
CA ILE A 125 -10.63 -5.22 -0.25
C ILE A 125 -9.59 -6.31 -0.29
N ASP A 126 -9.75 -7.30 0.58
CA ASP A 126 -8.89 -8.46 0.66
C ASP A 126 -9.05 -9.35 -0.58
N THR A 127 -7.96 -9.66 -1.29
CA THR A 127 -8.00 -10.58 -2.42
C THR A 127 -7.99 -12.05 -1.98
N GLY A 128 -7.75 -12.31 -0.70
CA GLY A 128 -7.57 -13.65 -0.13
C GLY A 128 -6.15 -14.20 -0.31
N LEU A 129 -5.32 -13.59 -1.17
CA LEU A 129 -3.93 -13.99 -1.35
C LEU A 129 -3.13 -13.68 -0.08
N ARG A 130 -2.30 -14.63 0.34
CA ARG A 130 -1.40 -14.50 1.48
C ARG A 130 -0.02 -14.98 1.10
N ARG A 131 1.00 -14.31 1.63
CA ARG A 131 2.33 -14.90 1.65
C ARG A 131 2.31 -16.11 2.58
N ALA A 132 2.87 -17.23 2.13
CA ALA A 132 2.87 -18.48 2.89
C ALA A 132 3.60 -18.38 4.24
N LYS A 133 4.72 -17.66 4.28
CA LYS A 133 5.50 -17.45 5.50
C LYS A 133 5.14 -16.11 6.14
N ASN A 134 4.92 -16.13 7.45
CA ASN A 134 4.72 -14.92 8.25
C ASN A 134 6.05 -14.22 8.53
N LEU A 135 5.98 -12.94 8.91
CA LEU A 135 7.11 -12.12 9.33
C LEU A 135 7.20 -12.13 10.86
N CYS A 136 8.33 -12.57 11.39
CA CYS A 136 8.70 -12.37 12.79
C CYS A 136 9.80 -11.32 12.88
N CYS A 137 9.79 -10.54 13.95
CA CYS A 137 10.71 -9.44 14.17
C CYS A 137 11.27 -9.50 15.58
N LYS A 138 12.58 -9.32 15.71
CA LYS A 138 13.26 -9.17 17.00
C LYS A 138 14.30 -8.07 16.87
N ASP A 139 14.27 -7.11 17.77
CA ASP A 139 15.20 -5.95 17.72
C ASP A 139 15.21 -5.29 16.33
N GLN A 140 14.01 -5.12 15.74
CA GLN A 140 13.78 -4.57 14.40
C GLN A 140 14.43 -5.34 13.23
N LYS A 141 14.87 -6.59 13.45
CA LYS A 141 15.41 -7.48 12.42
C LYS A 141 14.44 -8.62 12.12
N ALA A 142 14.42 -9.05 10.86
CA ALA A 142 13.63 -10.21 10.46
C ALA A 142 14.32 -11.51 10.88
N LEU A 143 13.50 -12.47 11.30
CA LEU A 143 13.92 -13.82 11.63
C LEU A 143 12.85 -14.81 11.18
N SER A 144 13.20 -16.10 11.19
CA SER A 144 12.18 -17.13 11.02
C SER A 144 11.19 -17.05 12.19
N CYS A 145 9.91 -17.03 11.84
CA CYS A 145 8.89 -17.63 12.69
C CYS A 145 9.10 -19.17 12.67
#